data_AF-A0A3Q8HDA1-F1
#
_entry.id   AF-A0A3Q8HDA1-F1
#
_cell.length_a   1.000
_cell.length_b   1.000
_cell.length_c   1.000
_cell.angle_alpha   90.00
_cell.angle_beta   90.00
_cell.angle_gamma   90.00
#
_symmetry.space_group_name_H-M   'P 1'
#
loop_
_entity.id
_entity.type
_entity.pdbx_description
1 polymer ?
#
loop_
_entity_poly.entity_id
_entity_poly.type
_entity_poly.pdbx_seq_one_letter_code
_entity_poly.pdbx_strand_id
1 'polypeptide(L)'
;MKENVENITSANTTMDMQEAMDVERSLHIMTDCVVNIPVSIGFQKNSPLKPLADIYLSRIVEVGLVEKWLNDAMHPIRSLENEEDEVKALMNLKKLYGAFIALAIGYFLSFVALMGELIHWNFIVKRDPKFDKYAMDIYYSSKNK
;
A
#
# COMPACT_ATOMS: atom_id res chain seq x y z
N MET A 1 41.28 -39.14 -28.36
CA MET A 1 39.80 -39.13 -28.45
C MET A 1 39.32 -38.54 -27.13
N LYS A 2 39.35 -37.21 -26.97
CA LYS A 2 38.16 -36.34 -26.97
C LYS A 2 36.96 -37.02 -26.29
N GLU A 3 36.59 -36.60 -25.08
CA GLU A 3 35.42 -35.73 -24.89
C GLU A 3 35.43 -35.04 -23.52
N ASN A 4 35.14 -33.74 -23.56
CA ASN A 4 34.75 -32.88 -22.46
C ASN A 4 33.35 -33.27 -22.01
N VAL A 5 33.10 -33.37 -20.70
CA VAL A 5 31.74 -33.19 -20.17
C VAL A 5 31.85 -32.15 -19.06
N GLU A 6 31.74 -30.89 -19.48
CA GLU A 6 31.47 -29.75 -18.62
C GLU A 6 30.02 -29.80 -18.14
N ASN A 7 29.81 -29.42 -16.88
CA ASN A 7 28.67 -28.70 -16.33
C ASN A 7 27.32 -28.83 -17.05
N ILE A 8 26.41 -29.61 -16.47
CA ILE A 8 24.97 -29.46 -16.70
C ILE A 8 24.26 -29.42 -15.35
N THR A 9 24.05 -28.17 -14.90
CA THR A 9 22.76 -27.69 -14.38
C THR A 9 22.47 -27.89 -12.88
N SER A 10 23.08 -27.02 -12.07
CA SER A 10 22.55 -26.53 -10.79
C SER A 10 21.38 -25.52 -10.98
N ALA A 11 20.53 -25.69 -11.99
CA ALA A 11 19.52 -24.68 -12.38
C ALA A 11 18.06 -25.05 -12.11
N ASN A 12 17.77 -26.17 -11.43
CA ASN A 12 16.39 -26.58 -11.15
C ASN A 12 15.91 -26.28 -9.71
N THR A 13 16.78 -25.78 -8.83
CA THR A 13 16.43 -25.60 -7.40
C THR A 13 15.85 -24.22 -7.09
N THR A 14 15.90 -23.25 -8.01
CA THR A 14 15.44 -21.88 -7.74
C THR A 14 13.99 -21.63 -8.12
N MET A 15 13.36 -22.51 -8.91
CA MET A 15 11.97 -22.30 -9.37
C MET A 15 10.91 -22.82 -8.40
N ASP A 16 11.22 -23.82 -7.56
CA ASP A 16 10.28 -24.34 -6.54
C ASP A 16 10.19 -23.47 -5.28
N MET A 17 11.18 -22.61 -5.00
CA MET A 17 11.14 -21.72 -3.83
C MET A 17 10.30 -20.48 -4.06
N GLN A 18 10.12 -20.05 -5.32
CA GLN A 18 9.39 -18.82 -5.65
C GLN A 18 7.87 -19.03 -5.62
N GLU A 19 7.38 -20.21 -6.01
CA GLU A 19 5.94 -20.53 -6.00
C GLU A 19 5.44 -20.82 -4.57
N ALA A 20 6.28 -21.44 -3.72
CA ALA A 20 5.96 -21.66 -2.31
C ALA A 20 5.83 -20.33 -1.52
N MET A 21 6.63 -19.32 -1.87
CA MET A 21 6.58 -17.99 -1.24
C MET A 21 5.33 -17.18 -1.62
N ASP A 22 4.72 -17.44 -2.77
CA ASP A 22 3.52 -16.71 -3.20
C ASP A 22 2.24 -17.29 -2.55
N VAL A 23 2.22 -18.60 -2.32
CA VAL A 23 1.15 -19.27 -1.56
C VAL A 23 1.18 -18.88 -0.08
N GLU A 24 2.37 -18.68 0.49
CA GLU A 24 2.54 -18.26 1.89
C GLU A 24 2.01 -16.84 2.17
N ARG A 25 2.04 -15.94 1.17
CA ARG A 25 1.53 -14.56 1.28
C ARG A 25 0.01 -14.42 1.18
N SER A 26 -0.72 -15.49 0.86
CA SER A 26 -2.20 -15.45 0.81
C SER A 26 -2.87 -15.94 2.12
N LEU A 27 -2.10 -16.15 3.19
CA LEU A 27 -2.62 -16.58 4.49
C LEU A 27 -2.75 -15.39 5.45
N HIS A 28 -3.90 -14.72 5.41
CA HIS A 28 -4.22 -13.68 6.38
C HIS A 28 -4.82 -14.29 7.65
N ILE A 29 -4.05 -14.31 8.74
CA ILE A 29 -4.52 -14.75 10.06
C ILE A 29 -5.30 -13.59 10.68
N MET A 30 -6.56 -13.82 11.06
CA MET A 30 -7.34 -12.80 11.76
C MET A 30 -6.81 -12.57 13.17
N THR A 31 -6.77 -11.31 13.61
CA THR A 31 -6.32 -10.90 14.95
C THR A 31 -7.21 -11.44 16.07
N ASP A 32 -8.52 -11.58 15.80
CA ASP A 32 -9.50 -12.04 16.78
C ASP A 32 -9.83 -13.54 16.59
N CYS A 33 -9.56 -14.33 17.63
CA CYS A 33 -9.95 -15.74 17.68
C CYS A 33 -11.45 -15.88 18.02
N VAL A 34 -12.21 -16.60 17.17
CA VAL A 34 -13.65 -16.89 17.43
C VAL A 34 -13.85 -17.98 18.47
N VAL A 35 -12.92 -18.95 18.57
CA VAL A 35 -12.98 -20.07 19.52
C VAL A 35 -11.67 -20.17 20.27
N ASN A 36 -11.73 -20.01 21.60
CA ASN A 36 -10.57 -20.18 22.47
C ASN A 36 -10.44 -21.65 22.87
N ILE A 37 -9.57 -22.39 22.18
CA ILE A 37 -9.28 -23.80 22.48
C ILE A 37 -7.96 -23.86 23.25
N PRO A 38 -7.97 -24.20 24.55
CA PRO A 38 -6.73 -24.32 25.31
C PRO A 38 -5.95 -25.57 24.86
N VAL A 39 -4.63 -25.41 24.68
CA VAL A 39 -3.73 -26.53 24.44
C VAL A 39 -3.44 -27.23 25.76
N SER A 40 -3.54 -28.56 25.79
CA SER A 40 -3.31 -29.36 27.00
C SER A 40 -2.41 -30.56 26.70
N ILE A 41 -1.67 -31.01 27.70
CA ILE A 41 -0.79 -32.18 27.62
C ILE A 41 -1.50 -33.38 28.24
N GLY A 42 -1.72 -34.43 27.44
CA GLY A 42 -2.39 -35.66 27.88
C GLY A 42 -1.43 -36.68 28.48
N PHE A 43 -1.77 -37.24 29.65
CA PHE A 43 -1.07 -38.37 30.27
C PHE A 43 -2.00 -39.58 30.42
N GLN A 44 -1.45 -40.79 30.39
CA GLN A 44 -2.19 -42.02 30.67
C GLN A 44 -2.76 -42.01 32.10
N LYS A 45 -3.96 -42.60 32.28
CA LYS A 45 -4.61 -42.71 33.59
C LYS A 45 -3.65 -43.37 34.60
N ASN A 46 -3.50 -42.77 35.78
CA ASN A 46 -2.62 -43.20 36.87
C ASN A 46 -1.11 -43.17 36.55
N SER A 47 -0.68 -42.38 35.55
CA SER A 47 0.75 -42.20 35.31
C SER A 47 1.43 -41.50 36.51
N PRO A 48 2.52 -42.06 37.07
CA PRO A 48 3.26 -41.43 38.16
C PRO A 48 3.96 -40.12 37.75
N LEU A 49 4.00 -39.82 36.44
CA LEU A 49 4.60 -38.59 35.90
C LEU A 49 3.64 -37.40 35.92
N LYS A 50 2.32 -37.63 36.02
CA LYS A 50 1.32 -36.55 36.02
C LYS A 50 1.58 -35.48 37.11
N PRO A 51 1.79 -35.84 38.40
CA PRO A 51 2.00 -34.83 39.44
C PRO A 51 3.32 -34.06 39.27
N LEU A 52 4.36 -34.71 38.73
CA LEU A 52 5.64 -34.06 38.50
C LEU A 52 5.54 -33.06 37.34
N ALA A 53 4.94 -33.49 36.22
CA ALA A 53 4.75 -32.63 35.05
C ALA A 53 3.92 -31.39 35.37
N ASP A 54 2.87 -31.52 36.19
CA ASP A 54 2.02 -30.42 36.62
C ASP A 54 2.80 -29.36 37.43
N ILE A 55 3.65 -29.79 38.36
CA ILE A 55 4.51 -28.91 39.16
C ILE A 55 5.51 -28.15 38.27
N TYR A 56 6.17 -28.83 37.34
CA TYR A 56 7.11 -28.17 36.44
C TYR A 56 6.40 -27.22 35.48
N LEU A 57 5.25 -27.63 34.95
CA LEU A 57 4.46 -26.79 34.04
C LEU A 57 3.98 -25.52 34.73
N SER A 58 3.48 -25.62 35.97
CA SER A 58 3.10 -24.46 36.78
C SER A 58 4.28 -23.49 36.94
N ARG A 59 5.46 -24.00 37.30
CA ARG A 59 6.66 -23.16 37.44
C ARG A 59 7.09 -22.48 36.13
N ILE A 60 7.02 -23.21 35.01
CA ILE A 60 7.41 -22.67 33.70
C ILE A 60 6.43 -21.55 33.27
N VAL A 61 5.14 -21.72 33.58
CA VAL A 61 4.10 -20.70 33.34
C VAL A 61 4.26 -19.52 34.30
N GLU A 62 4.50 -19.74 35.58
CA GLU A 62 4.71 -18.69 36.60
C GLU A 62 5.92 -17.80 36.28
N VAL A 63 6.99 -18.38 35.73
CA VAL A 63 8.19 -17.64 35.31
C VAL A 63 7.97 -16.92 33.97
N GLY A 64 6.83 -17.12 33.29
CA GLY A 64 6.51 -16.50 32.01
C GLY A 64 7.31 -17.07 30.84
N LEU A 65 7.95 -18.23 31.00
CA LEU A 65 8.80 -18.81 29.96
C LEU A 65 7.98 -19.27 28.74
N VAL A 66 6.74 -19.70 28.98
CA VAL A 66 5.79 -20.06 27.91
C VAL A 66 5.43 -18.86 27.07
N GLU A 67 5.15 -17.71 27.70
CA GLU A 67 4.81 -16.47 26.98
C GLU A 67 5.99 -15.98 26.15
N LYS A 68 7.20 -16.02 26.72
CA LYS A 68 8.43 -15.69 25.98
C LYS A 68 8.63 -16.61 24.78
N TRP A 69 8.48 -17.92 24.95
CA TRP A 69 8.63 -18.88 23.87
C TRP A 69 7.56 -18.69 22.78
N LEU A 70 6.31 -18.44 23.19
CA LEU A 70 5.22 -18.18 22.25
C LEU A 70 5.50 -16.91 21.44
N ASN A 71 5.98 -15.85 22.08
CA ASN A 71 6.33 -14.62 21.40
C ASN A 71 7.48 -14.81 20.40
N ASP A 72 8.50 -15.59 20.78
CA ASP A 72 9.64 -15.91 19.92
C ASP A 72 9.21 -16.74 18.71
N ALA A 73 8.37 -17.76 18.92
CA ALA A 73 7.82 -18.60 17.85
C ALA A 73 6.86 -17.83 16.91
N MET A 74 6.14 -16.83 17.44
CA MET A 74 5.19 -16.00 16.68
C MET A 74 5.86 -14.79 16.00
N HIS A 75 7.09 -14.46 16.37
CA HIS A 75 7.86 -13.35 15.78
C HIS A 75 7.92 -13.38 14.23
N PRO A 76 8.27 -14.50 13.56
CA PRO A 76 8.33 -14.53 12.10
C PRO A 76 6.98 -14.26 11.43
N ILE A 77 5.88 -14.70 12.05
CA ILE A 77 4.52 -14.50 11.53
C ILE A 77 4.10 -13.03 11.68
N ARG A 78 4.40 -12.42 12.83
CA ARG A 78 4.11 -11.00 13.09
C ARG A 78 4.94 -10.04 12.25
N SER A 79 6.18 -10.37 11.93
CA SER A 79 7.00 -9.53 11.05
C SER A 79 6.41 -9.43 9.64
N LEU A 80 5.77 -10.49 9.15
CA LEU A 80 5.13 -10.49 7.84
C LEU A 80 3.88 -9.61 7.79
N GLU A 81 3.10 -9.57 8.88
CA GLU A 81 1.89 -8.74 8.99
C GLU A 81 2.23 -7.24 9.06
N ASN A 82 3.27 -6.85 9.81
CA ASN A 82 3.63 -5.43 9.99
C ASN A 82 4.17 -4.76 8.72
N GLU A 83 4.82 -5.51 7.81
CA GLU A 83 5.29 -4.97 6.54
C GLU A 83 4.14 -4.45 5.65
N GLU A 84 2.93 -5.01 5.77
CA GLU A 84 1.78 -4.61 4.96
C GLU A 84 1.16 -3.27 5.40
N ASP A 85 1.20 -2.96 6.69
CA ASP A 85 0.60 -1.75 7.25
C ASP A 85 1.51 -0.52 7.13
N GLU A 86 2.83 -0.69 7.18
CA GLU A 86 3.77 0.38 6.85
C GLU A 86 3.60 0.88 5.40
N VAL A 87 3.26 -0.02 4.48
CA VAL A 87 3.00 0.32 3.07
C VAL A 87 1.66 1.04 2.90
N LYS A 88 0.67 0.84 3.78
CA LYS A 88 -0.59 1.64 3.77
C LYS A 88 -0.36 3.08 4.24
N ALA A 89 0.61 3.33 5.12
CA ALA A 89 0.92 4.66 5.64
C ALA A 89 1.70 5.54 4.65
N LEU A 90 2.47 4.93 3.72
CA LEU A 90 2.97 5.61 2.54
C LEU A 90 1.82 5.81 1.54
N MET A 91 1.07 6.89 1.77
CA MET A 91 -0.05 7.34 0.95
C MET A 91 0.18 7.07 -0.54
N ASN A 92 -0.50 6.04 -1.04
CA ASN A 92 -0.30 5.56 -2.39
C ASN A 92 -0.65 6.66 -3.41
N LEU A 93 0.35 7.19 -4.11
CA LEU A 93 0.20 8.30 -5.07
C LEU A 93 -0.84 7.98 -6.15
N LYS A 94 -1.10 6.69 -6.40
CA LYS A 94 -2.15 6.21 -7.31
C LYS A 94 -3.56 6.63 -6.87
N LYS A 95 -3.83 6.70 -5.56
CA LYS A 95 -5.13 7.17 -5.04
C LYS A 95 -5.26 8.70 -5.14
N LEU A 96 -4.14 9.43 -5.03
CA LEU A 96 -4.09 10.90 -5.16
C LEU A 96 -4.16 11.37 -6.63
N TYR A 97 -3.88 10.50 -7.59
CA TYR A 97 -3.88 10.83 -9.02
C TYR A 97 -5.19 11.49 -9.50
N GLY A 98 -6.33 11.08 -8.94
CA GLY A 98 -7.62 11.71 -9.24
C GLY A 98 -7.70 13.18 -8.83
N ALA A 99 -7.11 13.56 -7.69
CA ALA A 99 -7.08 14.96 -7.27
C ALA A 99 -6.19 15.82 -8.19
N PHE A 100 -5.05 15.26 -8.62
CA PHE A 100 -4.18 15.93 -9.60
C PHE A 100 -4.85 16.11 -10.96
N ILE A 101 -5.58 15.11 -11.45
CA ILE A 101 -6.30 15.22 -12.72
C ILE A 101 -7.39 16.30 -12.66
N ALA A 102 -8.13 16.36 -11.54
CA ALA A 102 -9.16 17.38 -11.34
C ALA A 102 -8.58 18.79 -11.30
N LEU A 103 -7.46 18.99 -10.59
CA LEU A 103 -6.74 20.26 -10.57
C LEU A 103 -6.23 20.67 -11.95
N ALA A 104 -5.63 19.73 -12.70
CA ALA A 104 -5.11 20.00 -14.03
C ALA A 104 -6.22 20.47 -14.99
N ILE A 105 -7.38 19.80 -14.96
CA ILE A 105 -8.55 20.19 -15.77
C ILE A 105 -9.04 21.58 -15.37
N GLY A 106 -9.20 21.85 -14.08
CA GLY A 106 -9.64 23.16 -13.59
C GLY A 106 -8.71 24.30 -14.02
N TYR A 107 -7.40 24.10 -13.86
CA TYR A 107 -6.39 25.06 -14.30
C TYR A 107 -6.41 25.27 -15.82
N PHE A 108 -6.57 24.19 -16.58
CA PHE A 108 -6.61 24.25 -18.04
C PHE A 108 -7.81 25.06 -18.54
N LEU A 109 -9.02 24.80 -18.02
CA LEU A 109 -10.21 25.59 -18.35
C LEU A 109 -10.04 27.08 -18.01
N SER A 110 -9.50 27.39 -16.82
CA SER A 110 -9.25 28.77 -16.42
C SER A 110 -8.24 29.45 -17.34
N PHE A 111 -7.19 28.74 -17.76
CA PHE A 111 -6.16 29.27 -18.65
C PHE A 111 -6.71 29.54 -20.05
N VAL A 112 -7.53 28.65 -20.59
CA VAL A 112 -8.18 28.81 -21.90
C VAL A 112 -9.14 30.00 -21.89
N ALA A 113 -9.94 30.19 -20.83
CA ALA A 113 -10.83 31.33 -20.70
C ALA A 113 -10.06 32.67 -20.72
N LEU A 114 -9.00 32.77 -19.92
CA LEU A 114 -8.14 33.97 -19.86
C LEU A 114 -7.47 34.23 -21.23
N MET A 115 -6.92 33.21 -21.88
CA MET A 115 -6.33 33.34 -23.21
C MET A 115 -7.36 33.78 -24.26
N GLY A 116 -8.59 33.27 -24.19
CA GLY A 116 -9.69 33.69 -25.07
C GLY A 116 -10.02 35.16 -24.93
N GLU A 117 -10.14 35.66 -23.70
CA GLU A 117 -10.35 37.09 -23.42
C GLU A 117 -9.18 37.94 -23.91
N LEU A 118 -7.94 37.51 -23.67
CA LEU A 118 -6.74 38.22 -24.09
C LEU A 118 -6.63 38.33 -25.61
N ILE A 119 -6.99 37.26 -26.33
CA ILE A 119 -7.03 37.21 -27.79
C ILE A 119 -8.15 38.10 -28.31
N HIS A 120 -9.37 37.99 -27.75
CA HIS A 120 -10.49 38.86 -28.12
C HIS A 120 -10.12 40.34 -27.95
N TRP A 121 -9.48 40.69 -26.82
CA TRP A 121 -9.04 42.07 -26.56
C TRP A 121 -7.96 42.55 -27.55
N ASN A 122 -6.94 41.74 -27.82
CA ASN A 122 -5.86 42.17 -28.71
C ASN A 122 -6.26 42.16 -30.20
N PHE A 123 -7.06 41.20 -30.65
CA PHE A 123 -7.38 41.06 -32.08
C PHE A 123 -8.65 41.77 -32.52
N ILE A 124 -9.68 41.86 -31.68
CA ILE A 124 -10.95 42.50 -32.05
C ILE A 124 -10.96 43.94 -31.54
N VAL A 125 -10.67 44.15 -30.26
CA VAL A 125 -10.82 45.48 -29.64
C VAL A 125 -9.71 46.44 -30.07
N LYS A 126 -8.43 46.02 -30.05
CA LYS A 126 -7.31 46.91 -30.45
C LYS A 126 -7.10 47.06 -31.96
N ARG A 127 -7.64 46.15 -32.78
CA ARG A 127 -7.46 46.17 -34.25
C ARG A 127 -8.52 47.01 -34.95
N ASP A 128 -9.59 47.40 -34.26
CA ASP A 128 -10.57 48.35 -34.77
C ASP A 128 -9.93 49.73 -34.94
N PRO A 129 -9.93 50.34 -36.14
CA PRO A 129 -9.30 51.63 -36.41
C PRO A 129 -9.98 52.84 -35.71
N LYS A 130 -11.06 52.59 -34.96
CA LYS A 130 -11.76 53.57 -34.11
C LYS A 130 -11.47 53.40 -32.61
N PHE A 131 -10.56 52.49 -32.23
CA PHE A 131 -10.27 52.21 -30.83
C PHE A 131 -9.36 53.29 -30.23
N ASP A 132 -9.97 54.23 -29.51
CA ASP A 132 -9.26 55.18 -28.66
C ASP A 132 -9.20 54.65 -27.22
N LYS A 133 -7.98 54.46 -26.70
CA LYS A 133 -7.71 53.91 -25.36
C LYS A 133 -8.30 54.79 -24.24
N TYR A 134 -8.59 56.07 -24.52
CA TYR A 134 -9.06 57.04 -23.53
C TYR A 134 -10.57 57.37 -23.62
N ALA A 135 -11.29 56.83 -24.61
CA ALA A 135 -12.73 57.07 -24.83
C ALA A 135 -13.52 55.76 -24.99
N MET A 136 -13.39 54.88 -24.01
CA MET A 136 -13.93 53.51 -24.04
C MET A 136 -15.48 53.48 -23.95
N ASP A 137 -16.04 54.47 -23.27
CA ASP A 137 -17.46 54.77 -23.12
C ASP A 137 -18.14 55.10 -24.46
N ILE A 138 -17.48 55.82 -25.36
CA ILE A 138 -18.02 56.19 -26.69
C ILE A 138 -18.03 54.98 -27.64
N TYR A 139 -17.00 54.12 -27.58
CA TYR A 139 -16.90 52.92 -28.42
C TYR A 139 -18.04 51.93 -28.14
N TYR A 140 -18.29 51.58 -26.88
CA TYR A 140 -19.38 50.64 -26.53
C TYR A 140 -20.78 51.23 -26.73
N SER A 141 -20.96 52.55 -26.56
CA SER A 141 -22.24 53.23 -26.82
C SER A 141 -22.62 53.21 -28.32
N SER A 142 -21.62 53.30 -29.22
CA SER A 142 -21.85 53.23 -30.67
C SER A 142 -22.11 51.82 -31.23
N LYS A 143 -21.66 50.77 -30.52
CA LYS A 143 -21.78 49.36 -30.93
C LYS A 143 -23.10 48.72 -30.50
N ASN A 144 -23.77 49.31 -29.50
CA ASN A 144 -25.07 48.86 -28.97
C ASN A 144 -26.29 49.52 -29.65
N LYS A 145 -26.10 50.22 -30.78
CA LYS A 145 -27.17 50.84 -31.57
C LYS A 145 -27.32 50.11 -32.90
#